data_AF-A0A1C1CZP6-F1
#
_entry.id   AF-A0A1C1CZP6-F1
#
_cell.length_a   1.000
_cell.length_b   1.000
_cell.length_c   1.000
_cell.angle_alpha   90.00
_cell.angle_beta   90.00
_cell.angle_gamma   90.00
#
_symmetry.space_group_name_H-M   'P 1'
#
loop_
_entity.id
_entity.type
_entity.pdbx_description
1 polymer ?
#
loop_
_entity_poly.entity_id
_entity_poly.type
_entity_poly.pdbx_seq_one_letter_code
_entity_poly.pdbx_strand_id
1 'polypeptide(L)'
;MENYQKIEKIGEGTYGVVYKARDLSNGGRIVALKKIRLEAEDEGVPSTAIREISLLKEMNDPNIVRLFNIVHADGHKLYLVFEFLDCDLKKYMEALPVSDGGRGKALPEGSTMDMQRLGLGKDMVKKFMAQLVEGVRYCHSHRVLHRDLKPQNLLIDREGNLKLADFGLARAFGVPLRTYTHEVTNAWNFSFATAFAHLATRSSHYGTARQKSFSAAGNTPRV
;
A
#
# COMPACT_ATOMS: atom_id res chain seq x y z
N MET A 1 -23.60 -11.66 -8.92
CA MET A 1 -23.62 -10.46 -8.03
C MET A 1 -24.60 -10.58 -6.87
N GLU A 2 -25.53 -11.54 -6.90
CA GLU A 2 -26.57 -11.76 -5.86
C GLU A 2 -26.01 -11.95 -4.44
N ASN A 3 -24.81 -12.51 -4.31
CA ASN A 3 -24.15 -12.75 -3.02
C ASN A 3 -23.49 -11.50 -2.39
N TYR A 4 -23.52 -10.34 -3.06
CA TYR A 4 -22.85 -9.12 -2.57
C TYR A 4 -23.83 -7.96 -2.45
N GLN A 5 -24.13 -7.55 -1.22
CA GLN A 5 -24.92 -6.37 -0.94
C GLN A 5 -24.01 -5.14 -0.89
N LYS A 6 -24.08 -4.25 -1.89
CA LYS A 6 -23.34 -2.99 -1.88
C LYS A 6 -23.86 -2.08 -0.76
N ILE A 7 -22.95 -1.46 -0.02
CA ILE A 7 -23.25 -0.56 1.10
C ILE A 7 -23.04 0.89 0.63
N GLU A 8 -21.81 1.24 0.25
CA GLU A 8 -21.41 2.61 -0.09
C GLU A 8 -20.25 2.63 -1.09
N LYS A 9 -20.09 3.74 -1.81
CA LYS A 9 -18.92 3.98 -2.68
C LYS A 9 -17.79 4.56 -1.83
N ILE A 10 -16.63 3.89 -1.79
CA ILE A 10 -15.48 4.29 -0.95
C ILE A 10 -14.32 4.89 -1.75
N GLY A 11 -14.32 4.72 -3.08
CA GLY A 11 -13.27 5.25 -3.92
C GLY A 11 -13.57 5.14 -5.41
N GLU A 12 -12.89 5.98 -6.18
CA GLU A 12 -12.87 5.93 -7.63
C GLU A 12 -11.46 6.29 -8.09
N GLY A 13 -10.93 5.51 -9.02
CA GLY A 13 -9.62 5.74 -9.59
C GLY A 13 -9.59 5.36 -11.07
N THR A 14 -8.39 5.36 -11.64
CA THR A 14 -8.15 5.07 -13.05
C THR A 14 -8.79 3.75 -13.49
N TYR A 15 -8.66 2.71 -12.65
CA TYR A 15 -9.10 1.35 -12.98
C TYR A 15 -10.59 1.08 -12.69
N GLY A 16 -11.30 2.04 -12.09
CA GLY A 16 -12.73 1.94 -11.82
C GLY A 16 -13.15 2.36 -10.43
N VAL A 17 -14.26 1.78 -9.97
CA VAL A 17 -14.97 2.25 -8.77
C VAL A 17 -14.93 1.18 -7.69
N VAL A 18 -14.60 1.57 -6.46
CA VAL A 18 -14.57 0.69 -5.30
C VAL A 18 -15.78 0.97 -4.41
N TYR A 19 -16.49 -0.09 -4.06
CA TYR A 19 -17.61 -0.07 -3.14
C TYR A 19 -17.27 -0.89 -1.91
N LYS A 20 -17.73 -0.46 -0.74
CA LYS A 20 -17.85 -1.35 0.42
C LYS A 20 -19.09 -2.20 0.22
N ALA A 21 -18.98 -3.50 0.47
CA ALA A 21 -20.09 -4.42 0.32
C ALA A 21 -20.07 -5.48 1.44
N ARG A 22 -21.21 -6.14 1.62
CA ARG A 22 -21.37 -7.30 2.49
C ARG A 22 -21.42 -8.56 1.63
N ASP A 23 -20.55 -9.53 1.93
CA ASP A 23 -20.54 -10.84 1.30
C ASP A 23 -21.50 -11.78 2.05
N LEU A 24 -22.69 -11.98 1.47
CA LEU A 24 -23.80 -12.69 2.08
C LEU A 24 -23.53 -14.20 2.21
N SER A 25 -22.67 -14.76 1.35
CA SER A 25 -22.30 -16.18 1.39
C SER A 25 -21.30 -16.51 2.50
N ASN A 26 -20.63 -15.50 3.06
CA ASN A 26 -19.55 -15.68 4.04
C ASN A 26 -19.88 -14.96 5.35
N GLY A 27 -21.05 -15.27 5.92
CA GLY A 27 -21.49 -14.75 7.22
C GLY A 27 -21.70 -13.23 7.25
N GLY A 28 -21.85 -12.59 6.09
CA GLY A 28 -21.97 -11.15 6.00
C GLY A 28 -20.67 -10.39 6.27
N ARG A 29 -19.50 -10.99 5.98
CA ARG A 29 -18.20 -10.30 6.08
C ARG A 29 -18.18 -9.04 5.20
N ILE A 30 -17.49 -8.00 5.67
CA ILE A 30 -17.31 -6.77 4.90
C ILE A 30 -16.16 -6.96 3.90
N VAL A 31 -16.39 -6.54 2.66
CA VAL A 31 -15.45 -6.66 1.54
C VAL A 31 -15.35 -5.36 0.75
N ALA A 32 -14.24 -5.18 0.04
CA ALA A 32 -14.08 -4.12 -0.94
C ALA A 32 -14.34 -4.68 -2.34
N LEU A 33 -15.38 -4.18 -3.00
CA LEU A 33 -15.81 -4.58 -4.34
C LEU A 33 -15.33 -3.57 -5.38
N LYS A 34 -14.27 -3.91 -6.11
CA LYS A 34 -13.70 -3.07 -7.17
C LYS A 34 -14.34 -3.44 -8.52
N LYS A 35 -15.22 -2.56 -9.03
CA LYS A 35 -15.73 -2.63 -10.40
C LYS A 35 -14.62 -2.17 -11.35
N ILE A 36 -14.18 -3.05 -12.24
CA ILE A 36 -13.20 -2.70 -13.27
C ILE A 36 -13.90 -1.92 -14.39
N ARG A 37 -13.25 -0.85 -14.87
CA ARG A 37 -13.61 -0.15 -16.11
C ARG A 37 -13.01 -0.90 -17.29
N LEU A 38 -13.85 -1.35 -18.21
CA LEU A 38 -13.44 -1.92 -19.50
C LEU A 38 -13.56 -0.83 -20.56
N GLU A 39 -12.64 -0.79 -21.52
CA GLU A 39 -12.64 0.22 -22.59
C GLU A 39 -13.76 -0.02 -23.61
N ALA A 40 -14.04 -1.29 -23.92
CA ALA A 40 -15.16 -1.72 -24.75
C ALA A 40 -16.11 -2.56 -23.90
N GLU A 41 -17.29 -2.02 -23.57
CA GLU A 41 -18.28 -2.79 -22.81
C GLU A 41 -18.75 -4.00 -23.63
N ASP A 42 -18.85 -3.87 -24.96
CA ASP A 42 -19.40 -4.91 -25.85
C ASP A 42 -18.52 -6.15 -26.04
N GLU A 43 -17.20 -6.02 -25.93
CA GLU A 43 -16.26 -7.16 -26.13
C GLU A 43 -16.14 -8.06 -24.89
N GLY A 44 -16.74 -7.64 -23.77
CA GLY A 44 -16.62 -8.33 -22.50
C GLY A 44 -15.18 -8.25 -21.95
N VAL A 45 -14.85 -9.16 -21.03
CA VAL A 45 -13.53 -9.20 -20.41
C VAL A 45 -12.63 -10.19 -21.15
N PRO A 46 -11.44 -9.80 -21.63
CA PRO A 46 -10.50 -10.74 -22.23
C PRO A 46 -10.18 -11.90 -21.28
N SER A 47 -10.24 -13.14 -21.78
CA SER A 47 -9.94 -14.35 -20.98
C SER A 47 -8.51 -14.34 -20.43
N THR A 48 -7.58 -13.68 -21.12
CA THR A 48 -6.21 -13.43 -20.67
C THR A 48 -6.18 -12.58 -19.41
N ALA A 49 -6.97 -11.50 -19.35
CA ALA A 49 -7.09 -10.65 -18.16
C ALA A 49 -7.63 -11.44 -16.96
N ILE A 50 -8.69 -12.24 -17.16
CA ILE A 50 -9.23 -13.11 -16.11
C ILE A 50 -8.17 -14.09 -15.61
N ARG A 51 -7.41 -14.70 -16.53
CA ARG A 51 -6.33 -15.64 -16.19
C ARG A 51 -5.24 -14.98 -15.36
N GLU A 52 -4.78 -13.80 -15.75
CA GLU A 52 -3.75 -13.06 -15.01
C GLU A 52 -4.23 -12.65 -13.62
N ILE A 53 -5.47 -12.21 -13.48
CA ILE A 53 -6.03 -11.82 -12.18
C ILE A 53 -6.31 -13.04 -11.31
N SER A 54 -6.65 -14.17 -11.91
CA SER A 54 -6.82 -15.43 -11.18
C SER A 54 -5.51 -15.86 -10.50
N LEU A 55 -4.34 -15.54 -11.08
CA LEU A 55 -3.06 -15.77 -10.42
C LEU A 55 -2.88 -14.92 -9.14
N LEU A 56 -3.48 -13.72 -9.10
CA LEU A 56 -3.46 -12.89 -7.88
C LEU A 56 -4.29 -13.49 -6.74
N LYS A 57 -5.24 -14.40 -7.04
CA LYS A 57 -6.04 -15.10 -6.03
C LYS A 57 -5.19 -16.05 -5.17
N GLU A 58 -4.07 -16.53 -5.71
CA GLU A 58 -3.11 -17.39 -5.01
C GLU A 58 -2.18 -16.60 -4.06
N MET A 59 -2.17 -15.27 -4.14
CA MET A 59 -1.40 -14.43 -3.22
C MET A 59 -2.07 -14.44 -1.84
N ASN A 60 -1.41 -15.08 -0.88
CA ASN A 60 -1.87 -15.24 0.48
C ASN A 60 -0.72 -14.92 1.46
N ASP A 61 -0.62 -13.64 1.82
CA ASP A 61 0.40 -13.14 2.72
C ASP A 61 -0.19 -12.02 3.60
N PRO A 62 0.21 -11.91 4.89
CA PRO A 62 -0.32 -10.89 5.79
C PRO A 62 -0.11 -9.45 5.32
N ASN A 63 0.88 -9.19 4.46
CA ASN A 63 1.22 -7.87 3.93
C ASN A 63 0.76 -7.65 2.48
N ILE A 64 -0.13 -8.51 1.98
CA ILE A 64 -0.75 -8.40 0.66
C ILE A 64 -2.26 -8.33 0.83
N VAL A 65 -2.92 -7.41 0.13
CA VAL A 65 -4.38 -7.35 0.10
C VAL A 65 -4.93 -8.57 -0.61
N ARG A 66 -5.72 -9.35 0.11
CA ARG A 66 -6.28 -10.62 -0.36
C ARG A 66 -7.42 -10.39 -1.34
N LEU A 67 -7.29 -10.98 -2.53
CA LEU A 67 -8.37 -11.16 -3.48
C LEU A 67 -9.18 -12.40 -3.11
N PHE A 68 -10.40 -12.22 -2.60
CA PHE A 68 -11.28 -13.33 -2.26
C PHE A 68 -11.93 -13.98 -3.48
N ASN A 69 -12.40 -13.17 -4.43
CA ASN A 69 -13.16 -13.68 -5.57
C ASN A 69 -13.12 -12.74 -6.77
N ILE A 70 -13.44 -13.30 -7.93
CA ILE A 70 -13.64 -12.59 -9.20
C ILE A 70 -15.08 -12.88 -9.62
N VAL A 71 -15.87 -11.84 -9.85
CA VAL A 71 -17.28 -11.95 -10.19
C VAL A 71 -17.52 -11.31 -11.55
N HIS A 72 -17.98 -12.12 -12.49
CA HIS A 72 -18.48 -11.65 -13.77
C HIS A 72 -20.00 -11.47 -13.65
N ALA A 73 -20.51 -10.32 -14.09
CA ALA A 73 -21.91 -9.96 -14.01
C ALA A 73 -22.37 -9.34 -15.33
N ASP A 74 -23.60 -9.68 -15.73
CA ASP A 74 -24.28 -9.12 -16.90
C ASP A 74 -23.46 -9.19 -18.20
N GLY A 75 -22.57 -10.19 -18.36
CA GLY A 75 -21.71 -10.37 -19.55
C GLY A 75 -20.56 -9.36 -19.71
N HIS A 76 -20.70 -8.16 -19.17
CA HIS A 76 -19.80 -7.03 -19.48
C HIS A 76 -19.19 -6.35 -18.24
N LYS A 77 -19.58 -6.78 -17.03
CA LYS A 77 -19.05 -6.17 -15.78
C LYS A 77 -18.16 -7.16 -15.05
N LEU A 78 -16.96 -6.71 -14.72
CA LEU A 78 -16.04 -7.44 -13.87
C LEU A 78 -15.91 -6.78 -12.51
N TYR A 79 -16.05 -7.58 -11.47
CA TYR A 79 -15.85 -7.16 -10.10
C TYR A 79 -14.77 -8.01 -9.45
N LEU A 80 -13.83 -7.35 -8.78
CA LEU A 80 -12.85 -7.99 -7.92
C LEU A 80 -13.28 -7.78 -6.47
N VAL A 81 -13.34 -8.87 -5.72
CA VAL A 81 -13.78 -8.89 -4.31
C VAL A 81 -12.54 -9.02 -3.43
N PHE A 82 -12.15 -7.93 -2.79
CA PHE A 82 -10.99 -7.89 -1.90
C PHE A 82 -11.42 -7.89 -0.43
N GLU A 83 -10.48 -8.19 0.46
CA GLU A 83 -10.61 -7.79 1.86
C GLU A 83 -10.82 -6.26 1.97
N PHE A 84 -11.62 -5.85 2.96
CA PHE A 84 -11.84 -4.44 3.24
C PHE A 84 -10.79 -3.94 4.24
N LEU A 85 -10.23 -2.77 3.97
CA LEU A 85 -9.26 -2.08 4.83
C LEU A 85 -9.72 -0.64 5.07
N ASP A 86 -9.43 -0.11 6.25
CA ASP A 86 -10.02 1.12 6.76
C ASP A 86 -9.54 2.38 6.05
N CYS A 87 -8.27 2.44 5.67
CA CYS A 87 -7.72 3.58 4.94
C CYS A 87 -6.47 3.23 4.14
N ASP A 88 -6.04 4.16 3.30
CA ASP A 88 -4.71 4.13 2.67
C ASP A 88 -3.70 4.97 3.49
N LEU A 89 -2.40 4.69 3.32
CA LEU A 89 -1.33 5.35 4.07
C LEU A 89 -1.31 6.86 3.84
N LYS A 90 -1.74 7.35 2.65
CA LYS A 90 -1.85 8.79 2.43
C LYS A 90 -2.88 9.40 3.37
N LYS A 91 -4.09 8.82 3.46
CA LYS A 91 -5.14 9.29 4.36
C LYS A 91 -4.72 9.15 5.82
N TYR A 92 -4.06 8.05 6.19
CA TYR A 92 -3.47 7.87 7.51
C TYR A 92 -2.51 9.02 7.87
N MET A 93 -1.57 9.34 6.97
CA MET A 93 -0.61 10.43 7.18
C MET A 93 -1.28 11.81 7.24
N GLU A 94 -2.32 12.05 6.45
CA GLU A 94 -3.07 13.31 6.49
C GLU A 94 -3.89 13.44 7.79
N ALA A 95 -4.32 12.33 8.39
CA ALA A 95 -5.08 12.32 9.64
C ALA A 95 -4.22 12.52 10.89
N LEU A 96 -2.90 12.37 10.78
CA LEU A 96 -2.00 12.63 11.90
C LEU A 96 -2.13 14.07 12.40
N PRO A 97 -1.89 14.32 13.69
CA PRO A 97 -1.77 15.66 14.24
C PRO A 97 -0.74 16.49 13.46
N VAL A 98 -0.94 17.81 13.40
CA VAL A 98 0.02 18.72 12.76
C VAL A 98 1.39 18.66 13.45
N SER A 99 1.42 18.40 14.76
CA SER A 99 2.66 18.18 15.53
C SER A 99 3.51 17.04 14.98
N ASP A 100 2.87 16.06 14.34
CA ASP A 100 3.50 14.84 13.83
C ASP A 100 3.70 14.91 12.31
N GLY A 101 3.55 16.10 11.72
CA GLY A 101 3.69 16.34 10.29
C GLY A 101 2.45 16.01 9.45
N GLY A 102 1.33 15.70 10.10
CA GLY A 102 0.05 15.49 9.43
C GLY A 102 -0.70 16.78 9.12
N ARG A 103 -1.99 16.65 8.79
CA ARG A 103 -2.89 17.78 8.52
C ARG A 103 -4.07 17.85 9.48
N GLY A 104 -4.15 16.94 10.46
CA GLY A 104 -5.26 16.83 11.38
C GLY A 104 -6.60 16.54 10.69
N LYS A 105 -6.59 15.91 9.51
CA LYS A 105 -7.84 15.57 8.82
C LYS A 105 -8.59 14.46 9.58
N ALA A 106 -9.91 14.45 9.43
CA ALA A 106 -10.68 13.29 9.85
C ALA A 106 -10.24 12.06 9.04
N LEU A 107 -10.16 10.91 9.71
CA LEU A 107 -10.09 9.62 9.02
C LEU A 107 -11.36 9.42 8.16
N PRO A 108 -11.29 8.55 7.13
CA PRO A 108 -12.47 8.19 6.35
C PRO A 108 -13.66 7.80 7.22
N GLU A 109 -14.86 8.18 6.80
CA GLU A 109 -16.08 7.72 7.45
C GLU A 109 -16.10 6.17 7.45
N GLY A 110 -16.42 5.59 8.60
CA GLY A 110 -16.41 4.15 8.80
C GLY A 110 -15.04 3.53 9.06
N SER A 111 -13.95 4.30 9.15
CA SER A 111 -12.69 3.81 9.72
C SER A 111 -12.92 3.46 11.20
N THR A 112 -12.58 2.24 11.56
CA THR A 112 -12.71 1.67 12.91
C THR A 112 -11.39 1.70 13.68
N MET A 113 -10.37 2.37 13.15
CA MET A 113 -9.08 2.55 13.80
C MET A 113 -9.22 3.40 15.07
N ASP A 114 -8.58 2.96 16.15
CA ASP A 114 -8.48 3.74 17.37
C ASP A 114 -7.68 5.02 17.11
N MET A 115 -8.38 6.15 17.03
CA MET A 115 -7.78 7.46 16.70
C MET A 115 -6.68 7.86 17.70
N GLN A 116 -6.76 7.39 18.95
CA GLN A 116 -5.76 7.60 19.99
C GLN A 116 -4.44 6.85 19.75
N ARG A 117 -4.44 5.85 18.85
CA ARG A 117 -3.25 5.07 18.46
C ARG A 117 -2.64 5.53 17.15
N LEU A 118 -3.22 6.55 16.51
CA LEU A 118 -2.62 7.18 15.34
C LEU A 118 -1.35 7.89 15.74
N GLY A 119 -0.25 7.55 15.07
CA GLY A 119 1.04 8.19 15.30
C GLY A 119 2.07 7.62 14.35
N LEU A 120 2.91 8.48 13.79
CA LEU A 120 4.04 8.06 12.96
C LEU A 120 5.36 8.04 13.77
N GLY A 121 5.25 7.62 15.04
CA GLY A 121 6.43 7.41 15.89
C GLY A 121 7.38 6.38 15.29
N LYS A 122 8.62 6.36 15.78
CA LYS A 122 9.69 5.47 15.27
C LYS A 122 9.26 4.01 15.17
N ASP A 123 8.47 3.53 16.12
CA ASP A 123 8.01 2.14 16.14
C ASP A 123 6.95 1.86 15.07
N MET A 124 6.03 2.80 14.82
CA MET A 124 5.05 2.66 13.73
C MET A 124 5.74 2.72 12.37
N VAL A 125 6.68 3.65 12.17
CA VAL A 125 7.48 3.72 10.94
C VAL A 125 8.22 2.40 10.73
N LYS A 126 8.88 1.87 11.76
CA LYS A 126 9.57 0.58 11.69
C LYS A 126 8.62 -0.57 11.35
N LYS A 127 7.43 -0.59 11.97
CA LYS A 127 6.37 -1.58 11.69
C LYS A 127 5.93 -1.53 10.23
N PHE A 128 5.53 -0.36 9.74
CA PHE A 128 5.11 -0.18 8.34
C PHE A 128 6.22 -0.50 7.35
N MET A 129 7.46 -0.12 7.65
CA MET A 129 8.61 -0.45 6.81
C MET A 129 8.87 -1.96 6.75
N ALA A 130 8.80 -2.65 7.89
CA ALA A 130 8.97 -4.10 7.93
C ALA A 130 7.87 -4.79 7.11
N GLN A 131 6.61 -4.39 7.29
CA GLN A 131 5.45 -4.93 6.56
C GLN A 131 5.52 -4.65 5.05
N LEU A 132 5.96 -3.45 4.65
CA LEU A 132 6.19 -3.09 3.25
C LEU A 132 7.27 -3.99 2.62
N VAL A 133 8.42 -4.12 3.27
CA VAL A 133 9.52 -4.94 2.77
C VAL A 133 9.12 -6.41 2.68
N GLU A 134 8.39 -6.91 3.68
CA GLU A 134 7.90 -8.29 3.70
C GLU A 134 6.89 -8.58 2.59
N GLY A 135 5.93 -7.68 2.37
CA GLY A 135 5.00 -7.78 1.24
C GLY A 135 5.73 -7.75 -0.11
N VAL A 136 6.72 -6.86 -0.28
CA VAL A 136 7.52 -6.80 -1.51
C VAL A 136 8.35 -8.07 -1.70
N ARG A 137 8.96 -8.59 -0.63
CA ARG A 137 9.70 -9.85 -0.63
C ARG A 137 8.80 -11.01 -1.08
N TYR A 138 7.58 -11.10 -0.55
CA TYR A 138 6.59 -12.09 -0.95
C TYR A 138 6.20 -11.96 -2.43
N CYS A 139 5.97 -10.73 -2.92
CA CYS A 139 5.68 -10.51 -4.35
C CYS A 139 6.82 -11.04 -5.23
N HIS A 140 8.05 -10.68 -4.88
CA HIS A 140 9.23 -11.09 -5.64
C HIS A 140 9.46 -12.60 -5.62
N SER A 141 9.18 -13.29 -4.51
CA SER A 141 9.27 -14.75 -4.46
C SER A 141 8.23 -15.43 -5.37
N HIS A 142 7.13 -14.74 -5.69
CA HIS A 142 6.10 -15.19 -6.64
C HIS A 142 6.27 -14.59 -8.05
N ARG A 143 7.44 -13.99 -8.34
CA ARG A 143 7.76 -13.33 -9.63
C ARG A 143 6.79 -12.21 -10.01
N VAL A 144 6.13 -11.61 -9.01
CA VAL A 144 5.25 -10.45 -9.18
C VAL A 144 6.04 -9.19 -8.86
N LEU A 145 6.02 -8.23 -9.79
CA LEU A 145 6.54 -6.88 -9.56
C LEU A 145 5.36 -5.92 -9.40
N HIS A 146 5.30 -5.20 -8.27
CA HIS A 146 4.22 -4.25 -7.97
C HIS A 146 4.20 -3.05 -8.93
N ARG A 147 5.36 -2.38 -9.08
CA ARG A 147 5.65 -1.25 -10.00
C ARG A 147 4.92 0.07 -9.78
N ASP A 148 3.89 0.12 -8.95
CA ASP A 148 3.20 1.36 -8.57
C ASP A 148 3.15 1.53 -7.03
N LEU A 149 4.30 1.42 -6.35
CA LEU A 149 4.36 1.62 -4.90
C LEU A 149 4.24 3.11 -4.58
N LYS A 150 3.16 3.48 -3.90
CA LYS A 150 2.87 4.84 -3.43
C LYS A 150 1.94 4.77 -2.22
N PRO A 151 1.89 5.78 -1.33
CA PRO A 151 1.06 5.74 -0.12
C PRO A 151 -0.42 5.38 -0.34
N GLN A 152 -0.98 5.71 -1.51
CA GLN A 152 -2.37 5.39 -1.88
C GLN A 152 -2.60 3.89 -2.14
N ASN A 153 -1.55 3.14 -2.49
CA ASN A 153 -1.60 1.70 -2.74
C ASN A 153 -1.13 0.88 -1.53
N LEU A 154 -0.85 1.55 -0.40
CA LEU A 154 -0.51 0.93 0.87
C LEU A 154 -1.74 1.08 1.77
N LEU A 155 -2.48 0.01 1.98
CA LEU A 155 -3.70 0.02 2.76
C LEU A 155 -3.43 -0.43 4.20
N ILE A 156 -4.24 0.04 5.13
CA ILE A 156 -4.07 -0.18 6.57
C ILE A 156 -5.37 -0.73 7.15
N ASP A 157 -5.28 -1.84 7.89
CA ASP A 157 -6.41 -2.41 8.64
C ASP A 157 -6.65 -1.69 9.97
N ARG A 158 -7.77 -2.00 10.63
CA ARG A 158 -8.13 -1.47 11.94
C ARG A 158 -7.09 -1.75 13.04
N GLU A 159 -6.32 -2.83 12.93
CA GLU A 159 -5.22 -3.20 13.83
C GLU A 159 -3.90 -2.46 13.51
N GLY A 160 -3.91 -1.57 12.51
CA GLY A 160 -2.76 -0.77 12.11
C GLY A 160 -1.68 -1.59 11.41
N ASN A 161 -2.04 -2.61 10.63
CA ASN A 161 -1.14 -3.36 9.78
C ASN A 161 -1.23 -2.87 8.34
N LEU A 162 -0.07 -2.74 7.70
CA LEU A 162 0.07 -2.32 6.32
C LEU A 162 0.01 -3.52 5.37
N LYS A 163 -0.74 -3.35 4.28
CA LYS A 163 -0.91 -4.30 3.18
C LYS A 163 -0.73 -3.63 1.83
N LEU A 164 -0.03 -4.29 0.92
CA LEU A 164 0.13 -3.87 -0.47
C LEU A 164 -1.15 -4.15 -1.26
N ALA A 165 -1.69 -3.12 -1.91
CA ALA A 165 -2.88 -3.19 -2.75
C ALA A 165 -2.55 -2.76 -4.19
N ASP A 166 -3.47 -3.02 -5.12
CA ASP A 166 -3.36 -2.53 -6.50
C ASP A 166 -2.06 -2.99 -7.21
N PHE A 167 -1.76 -4.29 -7.13
CA PHE A 167 -0.85 -4.97 -8.07
C PHE A 167 -1.23 -4.61 -9.49
N GLY A 168 -0.28 -4.73 -10.43
CA GLY A 168 -0.38 -4.31 -11.83
C GLY A 168 -1.55 -4.88 -12.64
N LEU A 169 -2.79 -4.65 -12.23
CA LEU A 169 -4.04 -4.87 -12.93
C LEU A 169 -4.00 -4.13 -14.26
N ALA A 170 -3.28 -3.01 -14.34
CA ALA A 170 -2.95 -2.34 -15.60
C ALA A 170 -2.29 -3.27 -16.63
N ARG A 171 -1.45 -4.22 -16.19
CA ARG A 171 -0.82 -5.21 -17.09
C ARG A 171 -1.85 -6.18 -17.64
N ALA A 172 -2.73 -6.69 -16.77
CA ALA A 172 -3.74 -7.68 -17.15
C ALA A 172 -4.83 -7.12 -18.06
N PHE A 173 -5.20 -5.85 -17.86
CA PHE A 173 -6.27 -5.21 -18.63
C PHE A 173 -5.78 -4.44 -19.85
N GLY A 174 -4.47 -4.44 -20.15
CA GLY A 174 -3.92 -3.70 -21.29
C GLY A 174 -4.14 -2.18 -21.22
N VAL A 175 -4.66 -1.66 -20.09
CA VAL A 175 -4.91 -0.23 -19.90
C VAL A 175 -3.57 0.48 -20.14
N PRO A 176 -3.50 1.45 -21.07
CA PRO A 176 -2.27 2.13 -21.39
C PRO A 176 -1.63 2.63 -20.11
N LEU A 177 -0.52 2.00 -19.70
CA LEU A 177 0.35 2.57 -18.69
C LEU A 177 0.77 3.90 -19.29
N ARG A 178 0.28 5.01 -18.71
CA ARG A 178 0.72 6.36 -19.12
C ARG A 178 2.23 6.29 -19.30
N THR A 179 2.67 6.62 -20.51
CA THR A 179 4.07 6.66 -20.90
C THR A 179 4.83 7.34 -19.78
N TYR A 180 5.85 6.66 -19.24
CA TYR A 180 6.67 7.15 -18.15
C TYR A 180 6.96 8.65 -18.35
N THR A 181 6.40 9.51 -17.51
CA THR A 181 6.91 10.87 -17.41
C THR A 181 8.29 10.75 -16.78
N HIS A 182 9.32 11.25 -17.45
CA HIS A 182 10.69 11.35 -16.92
C HIS A 182 10.82 12.31 -15.71
N GLU A 183 9.70 12.84 -15.23
CA GLU A 183 9.56 13.68 -14.04
C GLU A 183 8.73 12.92 -12.99
N VAL A 184 9.38 12.11 -12.15
CA VAL A 184 8.74 11.53 -10.95
C VAL A 184 9.66 11.76 -9.74
N THR A 185 9.91 13.04 -9.45
CA THR A 185 10.70 13.49 -8.28
C THR A 185 10.07 14.76 -7.72
N ASN A 186 8.83 14.66 -7.25
CA ASN A 186 8.07 15.82 -6.80
C ASN A 186 7.75 15.63 -5.31
N ALA A 187 8.55 16.24 -4.43
CA ALA A 187 8.43 16.38 -2.96
C ALA A 187 8.30 15.13 -2.07
N TRP A 188 7.62 14.06 -2.49
CA TRP A 188 7.34 12.87 -1.67
C TRP A 188 8.57 12.01 -1.40
N ASN A 189 9.46 11.89 -2.39
CA ASN A 189 10.78 11.27 -2.20
C ASN A 189 11.57 12.01 -1.12
N PHE A 190 11.40 13.32 -0.93
CA PHE A 190 12.17 14.05 0.07
C PHE A 190 11.76 13.66 1.50
N SER A 191 10.48 13.63 1.88
CA SER A 191 10.13 13.27 3.27
C SER A 191 10.30 11.78 3.58
N PHE A 192 9.95 10.88 2.64
CA PHE A 192 10.13 9.44 2.84
C PHE A 192 11.62 9.04 2.75
N ALA A 193 12.40 9.59 1.82
CA ALA A 193 13.84 9.36 1.75
C ALA A 193 14.60 10.04 2.89
N THR A 194 14.13 11.17 3.43
CA THR A 194 14.75 11.81 4.61
C THR A 194 14.55 10.94 5.85
N ALA A 195 13.37 10.34 6.03
CA ALA A 195 13.16 9.30 7.04
C ALA A 195 14.06 8.07 6.79
N PHE A 196 14.21 7.66 5.53
CA PHE A 196 15.10 6.57 5.09
C PHE A 196 16.59 6.83 5.38
N ALA A 197 17.08 8.04 5.13
CA ALA A 197 18.48 8.45 5.30
C ALA A 197 18.85 8.70 6.77
N HIS A 198 17.93 9.23 7.58
CA HIS A 198 18.15 9.40 9.02
C HIS A 198 18.15 8.07 9.80
N LEU A 199 17.45 7.04 9.32
CA LEU A 199 17.49 5.71 9.91
C LEU A 199 18.75 4.92 9.50
N ALA A 200 19.24 5.10 8.27
CA ALA A 200 20.48 4.47 7.82
C ALA A 200 21.73 5.05 8.51
N THR A 201 21.76 6.35 8.81
CA THR A 201 22.93 7.02 9.40
C THR A 201 22.98 6.95 10.93
N ARG A 202 21.84 6.78 11.62
CA ARG A 202 21.82 6.65 13.10
C ARG A 202 22.02 5.23 13.63
N SER A 203 22.06 4.23 12.75
CA SER A 203 22.30 2.83 13.11
C SER A 203 23.79 2.42 13.09
N SER A 204 24.69 3.32 12.68
CA SER A 204 26.15 3.09 12.64
C SER A 204 26.89 3.62 13.88
N HIS A 205 26.20 4.04 14.94
CA HIS A 205 26.81 4.60 16.16
C HIS A 205 26.40 3.83 17.42
N TYR A 206 26.37 2.50 17.34
CA TYR A 206 26.35 1.61 18.50
C TYR A 206 27.10 0.32 18.13
N GLY A 207 28.42 0.33 18.25
CA GLY A 207 29.23 -0.87 18.06
C GLY A 207 30.62 -0.59 17.51
N THR A 208 31.54 -0.14 18.35
CA THR A 208 32.97 -0.51 18.29
C THR A 208 33.66 0.09 19.53
N ALA A 209 33.67 -0.71 20.59
CA ALA A 209 34.59 -0.53 21.69
C ALA A 209 36.02 -0.87 21.23
N ARG A 210 36.99 -0.15 21.81
CA ARG A 210 38.40 -0.51 22.01
C ARG A 210 39.36 -0.55 20.80
N GLN A 211 40.41 0.27 20.94
CA GLN A 211 41.85 -0.04 20.94
C GLN A 211 42.72 0.73 19.91
N LYS A 212 43.68 1.48 20.49
CA LYS A 212 45.12 1.60 20.14
C LYS A 212 45.45 2.26 18.77
N SER A 213 45.92 3.51 18.76
CA SER A 213 47.29 4.01 19.01
C SER A 213 48.17 4.11 17.75
N PHE A 214 48.65 5.34 17.46
CA PHE A 214 50.00 5.78 17.03
C PHE A 214 49.88 7.05 16.16
N SER A 215 50.29 8.21 16.68
CA SER A 215 51.49 9.02 16.32
C SER A 215 51.40 9.67 14.92
N ALA A 216 51.84 10.90 14.64
CA ALA A 216 52.81 11.79 15.27
C ALA A 216 52.63 13.24 14.72
N ALA A 217 53.46 14.14 15.27
CA ALA A 217 53.82 15.51 14.81
C ALA A 217 52.82 16.65 15.12
N GLY A 218 53.22 17.76 15.74
CA GLY A 218 54.52 18.24 16.19
C GLY A 218 54.41 19.71 16.64
N ASN A 219 55.43 20.17 17.41
CA ASN A 219 55.79 21.57 17.73
C ASN A 219 54.81 22.41 18.58
N THR A 220 55.19 23.16 19.62
CA THR A 220 56.43 23.44 20.39
C THR A 220 55.99 24.35 21.57
N PRO A 221 56.56 24.27 22.79
CA PRO A 221 56.22 25.19 23.89
C PRO A 221 57.36 26.14 24.29
N ARG A 222 57.00 27.29 24.89
CA ARG A 222 57.70 28.20 25.84
C ARG A 222 56.93 29.53 25.82
N VAL A 223 56.46 30.13 26.90
CA VAL A 223 56.92 30.25 28.30
C VAL A 223 55.74 30.04 29.24
#